data_AF-A0A2D8CD19-F1
#
_entry.id   AF-A0A2D8CD19-F1
#
_cell.length_a   1.000
_cell.length_b   1.000
_cell.length_c   1.000
_cell.angle_alpha   90.00
_cell.angle_beta   90.00
_cell.angle_gamma   90.00
#
_symmetry.space_group_name_H-M   'P 1'
#
loop_
_entity.id
_entity.type
_entity.pdbx_description
1 polymer ?
#
loop_
_entity_poly.entity_id
_entity_poly.type
_entity_poly.pdbx_seq_one_letter_code
_entity_poly.pdbx_strand_id
1 'polypeptide(L)'
;MILNEVIPEIIAKGVDGLFLDTIDAVSPVTERGHLQPYMVEMIEGIRKNYPNKVIIQNAGVFLLDRTKDDIDAFLTEALASDYNFVSKEYSVRTAEDFNDRLTYLNYYAGQSNKPFFIVGFADSDIKRKQLTTRLDTLGRPYFISNIGLSKLPIQPDSITNNLKVKKE
;
A
#
# COMPACT_ATOMS: atom_id res chain seq x y z
N MET A 1 11.82 -12.44 18.07
CA MET A 1 11.31 -11.08 18.27
C MET A 1 10.03 -10.82 17.47
N ILE A 2 10.05 -10.49 16.16
CA ILE A 2 8.81 -10.11 15.44
C ILE A 2 7.70 -11.17 15.48
N LEU A 3 7.95 -12.39 14.98
CA LEU A 3 6.92 -13.44 14.89
C LEU A 3 6.45 -13.99 16.24
N ASN A 4 7.33 -14.01 17.24
CA ASN A 4 7.11 -14.73 18.49
C ASN A 4 6.78 -13.81 19.68
N GLU A 5 6.95 -12.49 19.55
CA GLU A 5 6.72 -11.53 20.63
C GLU A 5 5.82 -10.39 20.14
N VAL A 6 6.29 -9.61 19.16
CA VAL A 6 5.60 -8.37 18.72
C VAL A 6 4.23 -8.65 18.12
N ILE A 7 4.13 -9.58 17.17
CA ILE A 7 2.87 -9.88 16.51
C ILE A 7 1.85 -10.51 17.48
N PRO A 8 2.20 -11.52 18.30
CA PRO A 8 1.30 -12.02 19.34
C PRO A 8 0.71 -10.93 20.23
N GLU A 9 1.52 -9.97 20.67
CA GLU A 9 1.04 -8.85 21.50
C GLU A 9 0.08 -7.92 20.76
N ILE A 10 0.32 -7.65 19.47
CA ILE A 10 -0.60 -6.86 18.65
C ILE A 10 -1.92 -7.61 18.47
N ILE A 11 -1.87 -8.89 18.13
CA ILE A 11 -3.07 -9.72 17.92
C ILE A 11 -3.88 -9.87 19.21
N ALA A 12 -3.22 -9.96 20.38
CA ALA A 12 -3.88 -10.01 21.67
C ALA A 12 -4.73 -8.76 21.98
N LYS A 13 -4.47 -7.63 21.31
CA LYS A 13 -5.29 -6.40 21.41
C LYS A 13 -6.60 -6.49 20.61
N GLY A 14 -6.86 -7.60 19.92
CA GLY A 14 -8.12 -7.84 19.22
C GLY A 14 -8.23 -7.24 17.83
N VAL A 15 -7.10 -6.90 17.18
CA VAL A 15 -7.11 -6.41 15.80
C VAL A 15 -7.47 -7.51 14.80
N ASP A 16 -8.10 -7.13 13.68
CA ASP A 16 -8.49 -8.05 12.60
C ASP A 16 -7.32 -8.43 11.68
N GLY A 17 -6.24 -7.64 11.70
CA GLY A 17 -5.15 -7.81 10.76
C GLY A 17 -3.90 -7.00 11.07
N LEU A 18 -2.95 -7.10 10.15
CA LEU A 18 -1.64 -6.49 10.20
C LEU A 18 -1.40 -5.70 8.91
N PHE A 19 -0.91 -4.47 9.07
CA PHE A 19 -0.39 -3.65 7.99
C PHE A 19 1.14 -3.66 8.07
N LEU A 20 1.78 -4.29 7.09
CA LEU A 20 3.22 -4.51 7.06
C LEU A 20 3.89 -3.38 6.27
N ASP A 21 4.47 -2.43 7.00
CA ASP A 21 5.12 -1.27 6.42
C ASP A 21 6.58 -1.55 6.01
N THR A 22 7.12 -0.74 5.11
CA THR A 22 8.55 -0.73 4.72
C THR A 22 9.08 -2.04 4.13
N ILE A 23 8.25 -2.81 3.43
CA ILE A 23 8.70 -4.05 2.79
C ILE A 23 9.78 -3.79 1.73
N ASP A 24 9.83 -2.58 1.16
CA ASP A 24 10.88 -2.11 0.26
C ASP A 24 12.22 -1.79 0.96
N ALA A 25 12.34 -1.92 2.28
CA ALA A 25 13.62 -1.80 2.98
C ALA A 25 14.67 -2.80 2.46
N VAL A 26 14.22 -3.94 1.94
CA VAL A 26 15.05 -4.97 1.29
C VAL A 26 15.05 -4.85 -0.24
N SER A 27 14.76 -3.68 -0.79
CA SER A 27 14.79 -3.44 -2.24
C SER A 27 16.12 -3.83 -2.87
N PRO A 28 16.15 -4.36 -4.12
CA PRO A 28 17.39 -4.79 -4.78
C PRO A 28 18.46 -3.71 -4.88
N VAL A 29 18.07 -2.43 -4.80
CA VAL A 29 18.97 -1.28 -4.89
C VAL A 29 19.49 -0.79 -3.53
N THR A 30 19.08 -1.41 -2.41
CA THR A 30 19.58 -1.08 -1.08
C THR A 30 20.69 -2.02 -0.65
N GLU A 31 21.50 -1.61 0.33
CA GLU A 31 22.51 -2.48 0.97
C GLU A 31 21.91 -3.77 1.56
N ARG A 32 20.60 -3.75 1.84
CA ARG A 32 19.82 -4.84 2.44
C ARG A 32 19.11 -5.70 1.39
N GLY A 33 19.36 -5.50 0.10
CA GLY A 33 18.75 -6.29 -0.98
C GLY A 33 18.96 -7.80 -0.83
N HIS A 34 20.08 -8.21 -0.23
CA HIS A 34 20.38 -9.62 0.07
C HIS A 34 19.44 -10.24 1.13
N LEU A 35 18.67 -9.43 1.87
CA LEU A 35 17.75 -9.90 2.91
C LEU A 35 16.33 -10.19 2.40
N GLN A 36 16.06 -10.07 1.10
CA GLN A 36 14.77 -10.38 0.51
C GLN A 36 14.23 -11.77 0.86
N PRO A 37 15.03 -12.86 0.86
CA PRO A 37 14.53 -14.16 1.29
C PRO A 37 13.96 -14.15 2.71
N TYR A 38 14.62 -13.46 3.65
CA TYR A 38 14.15 -13.38 5.03
C TYR A 38 12.90 -12.51 5.19
N MET A 39 12.72 -11.48 4.37
CA MET A 39 11.48 -10.71 4.34
C MET A 39 10.30 -11.58 3.87
N VAL A 40 10.52 -12.41 2.86
CA VAL A 40 9.51 -13.36 2.38
C VAL A 40 9.20 -14.42 3.44
N GLU A 41 10.22 -15.04 4.02
CA GLU A 41 10.05 -16.02 5.12
C GLU A 41 9.30 -15.42 6.32
N MET A 42 9.54 -14.14 6.62
CA MET A 42 8.79 -13.45 7.68
C MET A 42 7.31 -13.37 7.31
N ILE A 43 6.95 -12.92 6.11
CA ILE A 43 5.55 -12.78 5.68
C ILE A 43 4.85 -14.14 5.64
N GLU A 44 5.48 -15.17 5.08
CA GLU A 44 5.01 -16.57 5.09
C GLU A 44 4.78 -17.06 6.54
N GLY A 45 5.72 -16.77 7.44
CA GLY A 45 5.61 -17.09 8.86
C GLY A 45 4.42 -16.42 9.55
N ILE A 46 4.13 -15.16 9.21
CA ILE A 46 2.95 -14.44 9.72
C ILE A 46 1.68 -15.14 9.24
N ARG A 47 1.55 -15.41 7.92
CA ARG A 47 0.37 -16.09 7.37
C ARG A 47 0.16 -17.45 8.02
N LYS A 48 1.22 -18.24 8.15
CA LYS A 48 1.18 -19.57 8.77
C LYS A 48 0.66 -19.52 10.23
N ASN A 49 1.13 -18.55 11.01
CA ASN A 49 0.75 -18.43 12.42
C ASN A 49 -0.63 -17.78 12.61
N TYR A 50 -1.08 -16.97 11.65
CA TYR A 50 -2.32 -16.19 11.73
C TYR A 50 -3.16 -16.32 10.45
N PRO A 51 -3.61 -17.53 10.07
CA PRO A 51 -4.22 -17.78 8.76
C PRO A 51 -5.51 -16.98 8.52
N ASN A 52 -6.23 -16.61 9.58
CA ASN A 52 -7.51 -15.90 9.51
C ASN A 52 -7.38 -14.37 9.65
N LYS A 53 -6.16 -13.84 9.79
CA LYS A 53 -5.93 -12.40 9.94
C LYS A 53 -5.74 -11.75 8.57
N VAL A 54 -6.23 -10.52 8.43
CA VAL A 54 -5.98 -9.73 7.22
C VAL A 54 -4.52 -9.29 7.22
N ILE A 55 -3.80 -9.49 6.13
CA ILE A 55 -2.41 -9.07 5.98
C ILE A 55 -2.31 -8.15 4.76
N ILE A 56 -1.89 -6.90 4.99
CA ILE A 56 -1.68 -5.92 3.93
C ILE A 56 -0.19 -5.63 3.84
N GLN A 57 0.41 -5.84 2.67
CA GLN A 57 1.79 -5.46 2.39
C GLN A 57 1.83 -4.03 1.84
N ASN A 58 2.57 -3.12 2.48
CA ASN A 58 2.89 -1.81 1.93
C ASN A 58 4.25 -1.83 1.23
N ALA A 59 4.29 -1.26 0.03
CA ALA A 59 5.48 -1.20 -0.82
C ALA A 59 6.08 -2.60 -1.10
N GLY A 60 7.31 -2.63 -1.63
CA GLY A 60 8.00 -3.90 -1.90
C GLY A 60 7.39 -4.72 -3.03
N VAL A 61 6.79 -4.08 -4.03
CA VAL A 61 6.07 -4.76 -5.13
C VAL A 61 6.94 -5.79 -5.88
N PHE A 62 8.26 -5.60 -5.89
CA PHE A 62 9.22 -6.55 -6.46
C PHE A 62 9.24 -7.92 -5.75
N LEU A 63 8.70 -8.03 -4.53
CA LEU A 63 8.52 -9.30 -3.83
C LEU A 63 7.15 -9.94 -4.07
N LEU A 64 6.22 -9.26 -4.76
CA LEU A 64 4.83 -9.68 -4.81
C LEU A 64 4.65 -11.07 -5.43
N ASP A 65 5.48 -11.44 -6.40
CA ASP A 65 5.42 -12.78 -6.99
C ASP A 65 5.71 -13.91 -6.00
N ARG A 66 6.38 -13.58 -4.88
CA ARG A 66 6.74 -14.50 -3.79
C ARG A 66 5.85 -14.35 -2.56
N THR A 67 5.17 -13.21 -2.38
CA THR A 67 4.38 -12.91 -1.16
C THR A 67 2.88 -12.86 -1.39
N LYS A 68 2.41 -12.81 -2.65
CA LYS A 68 0.99 -12.59 -2.98
C LYS A 68 0.05 -13.63 -2.37
N ASP A 69 0.49 -14.86 -2.19
CA ASP A 69 -0.34 -15.93 -1.63
C ASP A 69 -0.47 -15.83 -0.10
N ASP A 70 0.43 -15.08 0.56
CA ASP A 70 0.44 -14.88 2.01
C ASP A 70 -0.22 -13.58 2.46
N ILE A 71 -0.57 -12.69 1.53
CA ILE A 71 -1.22 -11.42 1.81
C ILE A 71 -2.65 -11.39 1.28
N ASP A 72 -3.47 -10.51 1.85
CA ASP A 72 -4.85 -10.28 1.41
C ASP A 72 -4.95 -9.08 0.47
N ALA A 73 -4.07 -8.09 0.62
CA ALA A 73 -4.00 -6.93 -0.26
C ALA A 73 -2.59 -6.33 -0.31
N PHE A 74 -2.34 -5.57 -1.38
CA PHE A 74 -1.13 -4.77 -1.56
C PHE A 74 -1.48 -3.28 -1.45
N LEU A 75 -0.58 -2.47 -0.89
CA LEU A 75 -0.71 -1.01 -0.81
C LEU A 75 0.53 -0.33 -1.40
N THR A 76 0.32 0.78 -2.12
CA THR A 76 1.42 1.64 -2.60
C THR A 76 1.23 3.11 -2.24
N GLU A 77 2.35 3.74 -1.92
CA GLU A 77 2.52 5.17 -1.67
C GLU A 77 3.63 5.73 -2.59
N ALA A 78 3.53 6.93 -3.15
CA ALA A 78 2.31 7.53 -3.66
C ALA A 78 2.34 7.51 -5.20
N LEU A 79 1.21 7.13 -5.81
CA LEU A 79 1.13 6.92 -7.26
C LEU A 79 0.97 8.24 -8.03
N ALA A 80 0.04 9.09 -7.61
CA ALA A 80 -0.33 10.31 -8.34
C ALA A 80 0.22 11.61 -7.72
N SER A 81 0.67 11.55 -6.46
CA SER A 81 1.22 12.68 -5.71
C SER A 81 2.70 12.50 -5.43
N ASP A 82 3.35 13.60 -5.08
CA ASP A 82 4.70 13.62 -4.54
C ASP A 82 4.75 14.48 -3.28
N TYR A 83 5.77 14.25 -2.46
CA TYR A 83 6.04 15.05 -1.28
C TYR A 83 7.55 15.27 -1.12
N ASN A 84 7.96 16.53 -1.15
CA ASN A 84 9.35 16.90 -0.93
C ASN A 84 9.61 17.05 0.57
N PHE A 85 10.40 16.15 1.16
CA PHE A 85 10.70 16.19 2.60
C PHE A 85 11.58 17.38 3.03
N VAL A 86 12.33 17.99 2.09
CA VAL A 86 13.17 19.17 2.36
C VAL A 86 12.33 20.44 2.38
N SER A 87 11.57 20.71 1.30
CA SER A 87 10.71 21.90 1.21
C SER A 87 9.37 21.74 1.94
N LYS A 88 9.01 20.51 2.33
CA LYS A 88 7.70 20.13 2.91
C LYS A 88 6.52 20.43 2.00
N GLU A 89 6.76 20.36 0.68
CA GLU A 89 5.77 20.70 -0.33
C GLU A 89 5.12 19.46 -0.92
N TYR A 90 3.80 19.53 -1.06
CA TYR A 90 3.01 18.54 -1.78
C TYR A 90 2.91 18.94 -3.24
N SER A 91 3.02 17.99 -4.16
CA SER A 91 2.79 18.21 -5.57
C SER A 91 2.00 17.07 -6.20
N VAL A 92 1.37 17.35 -7.35
CA VAL A 92 0.79 16.32 -8.20
C VAL A 92 1.86 15.92 -9.21
N ARG A 93 2.10 14.62 -9.36
CA ARG A 93 3.11 14.12 -10.31
C ARG A 93 2.77 14.53 -11.74
N THR A 94 3.79 14.65 -12.59
CA THR A 94 3.58 14.84 -14.03
C THR A 94 2.82 13.64 -14.61
N ALA A 95 2.22 13.81 -15.79
CA ALA A 95 1.50 12.71 -16.43
C ALA A 95 2.44 11.54 -16.78
N GLU A 96 3.67 11.86 -17.21
CA GLU A 96 4.73 10.90 -17.51
C GLU A 96 5.10 10.05 -16.30
N ASP A 97 5.53 10.67 -15.19
CA ASP A 97 5.93 9.97 -13.96
C ASP A 97 4.78 9.15 -13.36
N PHE A 98 3.55 9.68 -13.41
CA PHE A 98 2.37 8.91 -13.03
C PHE A 98 2.17 7.66 -13.91
N ASN A 99 2.28 7.80 -15.22
CA ASN A 99 2.07 6.70 -16.16
C ASN A 99 3.17 5.63 -16.05
N ASP A 100 4.42 6.03 -15.82
CA ASP A 100 5.54 5.11 -15.61
C ASP A 100 5.32 4.26 -14.35
N ARG A 101 4.97 4.91 -13.23
CA ARG A 101 4.64 4.23 -11.98
C ARG A 101 3.40 3.34 -12.10
N LEU A 102 2.38 3.81 -12.80
CA LEU A 102 1.16 3.03 -13.04
C LEU A 102 1.45 1.80 -13.90
N THR A 103 2.30 1.93 -14.93
CA THR A 103 2.73 0.81 -15.78
C THR A 103 3.45 -0.23 -14.94
N TYR A 104 4.39 0.20 -14.09
CA TYR A 104 5.10 -0.68 -13.17
C TYR A 104 4.15 -1.39 -12.19
N LEU A 105 3.18 -0.66 -11.61
CA LEU A 105 2.18 -1.24 -10.70
C LEU A 105 1.26 -2.24 -11.42
N ASN A 106 0.84 -1.91 -12.64
CA ASN A 106 -0.07 -2.75 -13.44
C ASN A 106 0.59 -4.06 -13.87
N TYR A 107 1.90 -4.08 -14.10
CA TYR A 107 2.63 -5.32 -14.38
C TYR A 107 2.43 -6.36 -13.27
N TYR A 108 2.53 -5.96 -12.00
CA TYR A 108 2.34 -6.87 -10.87
C TYR A 108 0.85 -7.12 -10.57
N ALA A 109 0.01 -6.10 -10.70
CA ALA A 109 -1.42 -6.27 -10.52
C ALA A 109 -2.04 -7.23 -11.54
N GLY A 110 -1.50 -7.32 -12.76
CA GLY A 110 -1.94 -8.29 -13.76
C GLY A 110 -1.59 -9.75 -13.42
N GLN A 111 -0.67 -9.96 -12.48
CA GLN A 111 -0.19 -11.28 -12.06
C GLN A 111 -0.76 -11.73 -10.71
N SER A 112 -1.68 -10.95 -10.15
CA SER A 112 -2.27 -11.17 -8.83
C SER A 112 -3.77 -10.90 -8.87
N ASN A 113 -4.55 -11.70 -8.13
CA ASN A 113 -5.98 -11.44 -7.93
C ASN A 113 -6.23 -10.57 -6.68
N LYS A 114 -5.18 -10.16 -5.97
CA LYS A 114 -5.29 -9.38 -4.73
C LYS A 114 -5.68 -7.93 -5.03
N PRO A 115 -6.46 -7.27 -4.16
CA PRO A 115 -6.71 -5.84 -4.24
C PRO A 115 -5.41 -5.03 -4.11
N PHE A 116 -5.34 -3.92 -4.85
CA PHE A 116 -4.26 -2.94 -4.75
C PHE A 116 -4.86 -1.63 -4.26
N PHE A 117 -4.46 -1.22 -3.07
CA PHE A 117 -4.81 0.06 -2.46
C PHE A 117 -3.77 1.12 -2.79
N ILE A 118 -4.22 2.36 -2.92
CA ILE A 118 -3.36 3.50 -3.23
C ILE A 118 -3.52 4.53 -2.13
N VAL A 119 -2.41 5.02 -1.60
CA VAL A 119 -2.41 6.21 -0.73
C VAL A 119 -1.77 7.38 -1.48
N GLY A 120 -2.43 8.53 -1.41
CA GLY A 120 -2.00 9.80 -2.01
C GLY A 120 -1.96 10.92 -0.98
N PHE A 121 -1.18 11.95 -1.27
CA PHE A 121 -0.92 13.03 -0.34
C PHE A 121 -1.27 14.40 -0.94
N ALA A 122 -2.07 15.19 -0.22
CA ALA A 122 -2.44 16.54 -0.60
C ALA A 122 -2.67 17.45 0.62
N ASP A 123 -2.29 18.72 0.47
CA ASP A 123 -2.44 19.79 1.46
C ASP A 123 -3.53 20.82 1.11
N SER A 124 -4.10 20.73 -0.09
CA SER A 124 -5.14 21.65 -0.59
C SER A 124 -6.21 20.92 -1.39
N ASP A 125 -7.40 21.49 -1.45
CA ASP A 125 -8.54 20.93 -2.19
C ASP A 125 -8.27 20.88 -3.70
N ILE A 126 -7.50 21.83 -4.23
CA ILE A 126 -7.11 21.85 -5.65
C ILE A 126 -6.28 20.61 -5.97
N LYS A 127 -5.21 20.34 -5.20
CA LYS A 127 -4.37 19.14 -5.41
C LYS A 127 -5.17 17.86 -5.18
N ARG A 128 -6.00 17.82 -4.13
CA ARG A 128 -6.89 16.68 -3.86
C ARG A 128 -7.80 16.38 -5.05
N LYS A 129 -8.45 17.39 -5.62
CA LYS A 129 -9.32 17.22 -6.81
C LYS A 129 -8.53 16.68 -8.01
N GLN A 130 -7.33 17.19 -8.25
CA GLN A 130 -6.46 16.69 -9.33
C GLN A 130 -6.08 15.22 -9.13
N LEU A 131 -5.75 14.81 -7.90
CA LEU A 131 -5.46 13.42 -7.56
C LEU A 131 -6.69 12.53 -7.73
N THR A 132 -7.85 12.94 -7.21
CA THR A 132 -9.13 12.24 -7.36
C THR A 132 -9.46 12.01 -8.83
N THR A 133 -9.44 13.05 -9.67
CA THR A 133 -9.72 12.91 -11.11
C THR A 133 -8.80 11.88 -11.78
N ARG A 134 -7.54 11.80 -11.36
CA ARG A 134 -6.58 10.85 -11.92
C ARG A 134 -6.82 9.43 -11.39
N LEU A 135 -7.01 9.26 -10.08
CA LEU A 135 -7.16 7.95 -9.44
C LEU A 135 -8.53 7.30 -9.72
N ASP A 136 -9.59 8.08 -9.97
CA ASP A 136 -10.92 7.58 -10.36
C ASP A 136 -10.89 6.74 -11.64
N THR A 137 -9.91 6.98 -12.51
CA THR A 137 -9.72 6.23 -13.77
C THR A 137 -9.24 4.79 -13.56
N LEU A 138 -8.72 4.46 -12.37
CA LEU A 138 -8.00 3.21 -12.13
C LEU A 138 -8.90 2.05 -11.70
N GLY A 139 -10.12 2.34 -11.22
CA GLY A 139 -11.00 1.32 -10.64
C GLY A 139 -10.43 0.62 -9.40
N ARG A 140 -9.51 1.30 -8.68
CA ARG A 140 -8.84 0.79 -7.46
C ARG A 140 -9.21 1.68 -6.26
N PRO A 141 -9.37 1.09 -5.05
CA PRO A 141 -9.61 1.90 -3.86
C PRO A 141 -8.40 2.77 -3.54
N TYR A 142 -8.65 4.02 -3.14
CA TYR A 142 -7.57 4.93 -2.77
C TYR A 142 -7.94 5.82 -1.58
N PHE A 143 -6.92 6.29 -0.88
CA PHE A 143 -7.05 7.18 0.25
C PHE A 143 -6.15 8.41 0.06
N ILE A 144 -6.70 9.62 0.18
CA ILE A 144 -5.91 10.86 0.08
C ILE A 144 -5.91 11.59 1.43
N SER A 145 -4.74 11.81 2.02
CA SER A 145 -4.57 12.54 3.29
C SER A 145 -3.35 13.47 3.26
N ASN A 146 -2.98 14.04 4.41
CA ASN A 146 -1.68 14.68 4.59
C ASN A 146 -0.59 13.62 4.83
N ILE A 147 0.68 14.00 4.67
CA ILE A 147 1.81 13.06 4.79
C ILE A 147 1.89 12.41 6.17
N GLY A 148 1.40 13.08 7.22
CA GLY A 148 1.37 12.55 8.58
C GLY A 148 0.18 11.62 8.88
N LEU A 149 -0.69 11.33 7.91
CA LEU A 149 -1.91 10.53 8.07
C LEU A 149 -2.77 10.95 9.27
N SER A 150 -2.74 12.24 9.60
CA SER A 150 -3.37 12.80 10.82
C SER A 150 -4.74 13.40 10.54
N LYS A 151 -5.23 13.28 9.30
CA LYS A 151 -6.52 13.81 8.87
C LYS A 151 -7.33 12.72 8.17
N LEU A 152 -8.62 12.67 8.50
CA LEU A 152 -9.59 11.89 7.77
C LEU A 152 -9.84 12.48 6.38
N PRO A 153 -10.26 11.66 5.40
CA PRO A 153 -10.65 12.15 4.10
C PRO A 153 -11.93 12.97 4.26
N ILE A 154 -12.01 14.09 3.53
CA ILE A 154 -13.14 15.02 3.61
C ILE A 154 -14.43 14.38 3.06
N GLN A 155 -14.33 13.26 2.31
CA GLN A 155 -15.44 12.47 1.77
C GLN A 155 -15.12 10.97 1.85
N PRO A 156 -15.38 10.30 2.98
CA PRO A 156 -15.14 8.86 3.12
C PRO A 156 -16.05 8.01 2.21
N ASP A 157 -17.23 8.52 1.85
CA ASP A 157 -18.27 7.78 1.10
C ASP A 157 -18.24 7.98 -0.42
N SER A 158 -17.18 8.58 -0.99
CA SER A 158 -17.07 8.70 -2.45
C SER A 158 -17.09 7.31 -3.12
N ILE A 159 -17.61 7.24 -4.34
CA ILE A 159 -17.79 6.00 -5.13
C ILE A 159 -16.52 5.12 -5.17
N THR A 160 -15.36 5.73 -4.97
CA THR A 160 -14.03 5.12 -4.95
C THR A 160 -13.64 4.38 -3.67
N ASN A 161 -14.37 4.60 -2.56
CA ASN A 161 -14.22 3.88 -1.29
C ASN A 161 -15.30 2.82 -1.05
N ASN A 162 -16.33 2.78 -1.91
CA ASN A 162 -17.29 1.70 -1.90
C ASN A 162 -16.64 0.47 -2.53
N LEU A 163 -16.03 -0.38 -1.69
CA LEU A 163 -15.71 -1.76 -2.04
C LEU A 163 -17.03 -2.40 -2.51
N LYS A 164 -17.23 -2.51 -3.82
CA LYS A 164 -18.23 -3.43 -4.35
C LYS A 164 -17.75 -4.83 -4.02
N VAL A 165 -18.03 -5.29 -2.81
CA VAL A 165 -17.97 -6.71 -2.47
C VAL A 165 -18.89 -7.37 -3.48
N LYS A 166 -18.32 -8.12 -4.41
CA LYS A 166 -19.11 -9.05 -5.20
C LYS A 166 -19.77 -9.97 -4.18
N LYS A 167 -21.08 -9.83 -4.02
CA LYS A 167 -21.87 -10.87 -3.36
C LYS A 167 -21.78 -12.08 -4.27
N GLU A 168 -21.20 -13.16 -3.74
CA GLU A 168 -21.35 -14.51 -4.27
C GLU A 168 -22.82 -14.92 -4.24
#